data_AF-A0A847YVQ9-F1
#
_entry.id   AF-A0A847YVQ9-F1
#
_cell.length_a   1.000
_cell.length_b   1.000
_cell.length_c   1.000
_cell.angle_alpha   90.00
_cell.angle_beta   90.00
_cell.angle_gamma   90.00
#
_symmetry.space_group_name_H-M   'P 1'
#
loop_
_entity.id
_entity.type
_entity.pdbx_description
1 polymer ?
#
loop_
_entity_poly.entity_id
_entity_poly.type
_entity_poly.pdbx_seq_one_letter_code
_entity_poly.pdbx_strand_id
1 'polypeptide(L)'
;MTLAVFPVKIGVSKVEYIRKFLDIINDAKVNITVLCPDRGFYSKEAFSFLQNENVPHIVPVRKQGKELKNILRGNHSRYAQYTMMGTVEPLALTLAIDVQYLQGRNKKFGNVNLSYVVYGIDWNPRRV
;
A
#
# COMPACT_ATOMS: atom_id res chain seq x y z
N MET A 1 1.72 21.99 -0.22
CA MET A 1 0.65 22.43 0.70
C MET A 1 0.38 21.32 1.69
N THR A 2 0.15 21.64 2.96
CA THR A 2 -0.26 20.68 3.99
C THR A 2 -1.69 21.02 4.39
N LEU A 3 -2.61 20.06 4.30
CA LEU A 3 -4.03 20.29 4.64
C LEU A 3 -4.33 20.08 6.12
N ALA A 4 -3.74 19.05 6.73
CA ALA A 4 -3.99 18.73 8.13
C ALA A 4 -2.85 17.91 8.73
N VAL A 5 -2.71 18.01 10.05
CA VAL A 5 -1.84 17.18 10.88
C VAL A 5 -2.61 16.82 12.14
N PHE A 6 -2.70 15.54 12.46
CA PHE A 6 -3.33 15.07 13.69
C PHE A 6 -2.31 14.38 14.59
N PRO A 7 -2.32 14.65 15.91
CA PRO A 7 -1.53 13.86 16.85
C PRO A 7 -2.09 12.44 16.93
N VAL A 8 -1.19 11.46 17.03
CA VAL A 8 -1.55 10.06 17.29
C VAL A 8 -2.07 9.94 18.72
N LYS A 9 -3.27 9.39 18.89
CA LYS A 9 -3.95 9.22 20.17
C LYS A 9 -4.21 7.75 20.42
N ILE A 10 -4.02 7.33 21.67
CA ILE A 10 -4.36 5.99 22.13
C ILE A 10 -5.87 5.79 21.95
N GLY A 11 -6.26 4.61 21.46
CA GLY A 11 -7.67 4.25 21.22
C GLY A 11 -8.23 4.71 19.88
N VAL A 12 -7.53 5.59 19.15
CA VAL A 12 -7.96 6.02 17.80
C VAL A 12 -7.37 5.08 16.75
N SER A 13 -8.24 4.50 15.93
CA SER A 13 -7.81 3.56 14.90
C SER A 13 -7.18 4.28 13.69
N LYS A 14 -6.33 3.56 12.94
CA LYS A 14 -5.77 4.09 11.68
C LYS A 14 -6.85 4.43 10.65
N VAL A 15 -7.92 3.62 10.60
CA VAL A 15 -9.07 3.85 9.72
C VAL A 15 -9.75 5.17 10.07
N GLU A 16 -9.87 5.49 11.35
CA GLU A 16 -10.45 6.76 11.79
C GLU A 16 -9.60 7.96 11.35
N TYR A 17 -8.27 7.84 11.40
CA TYR A 17 -7.38 8.87 10.83
C TYR A 17 -7.54 9.01 9.32
N ILE A 18 -7.59 7.90 8.57
CA ILE A 18 -7.82 7.95 7.12
C ILE A 18 -9.14 8.67 6.84
N ARG A 19 -10.23 8.31 7.52
CA ARG A 19 -11.54 8.96 7.37
C ARG A 19 -11.45 10.47 7.59
N LYS A 20 -10.86 10.90 8.69
CA LYS A 20 -10.64 12.33 8.99
C LYS A 20 -9.88 13.07 7.89
N PHE A 21 -8.84 12.46 7.33
CA PHE A 21 -8.09 13.06 6.23
C PHE A 21 -8.92 13.12 4.94
N LEU A 22 -9.69 12.08 4.60
CA LEU A 22 -10.58 12.08 3.44
C LEU A 22 -11.65 13.18 3.55
N ASP A 23 -12.26 13.34 4.73
CA ASP A 23 -13.24 14.40 5.00
C ASP A 23 -12.64 15.79 4.74
N ILE A 24 -11.44 16.06 5.26
CA ILE A 24 -10.73 17.34 5.04
C ILE A 24 -10.38 17.56 3.57
N ILE A 25 -9.94 16.52 2.86
CA ILE A 25 -9.61 16.62 1.43
C ILE A 25 -10.88 16.95 0.62
N ASN A 26 -12.01 16.31 0.95
CA ASN A 26 -13.30 16.56 0.33
C ASN A 26 -13.80 17.99 0.62
N ASP A 27 -13.68 18.46 1.87
CA ASP A 27 -14.03 19.83 2.26
C ASP A 27 -13.18 20.87 1.54
N ALA A 28 -11.89 20.56 1.31
CA ALA A 28 -10.98 21.37 0.51
C ALA A 28 -11.29 21.30 -1.00
N LYS A 29 -12.25 20.47 -1.42
CA LYS A 29 -12.65 20.24 -2.82
C LYS A 29 -11.48 19.79 -3.71
N VAL A 30 -10.55 19.02 -3.13
CA VAL A 30 -9.41 18.45 -3.84
C VAL A 30 -9.76 17.04 -4.29
N ASN A 31 -9.56 16.74 -5.57
CA ASN A 31 -9.75 15.39 -6.08
C ASN A 31 -8.56 14.48 -5.73
N ILE A 32 -8.84 13.30 -5.17
CA ILE A 32 -7.81 12.30 -4.88
C ILE A 32 -7.57 11.46 -6.14
N THR A 33 -6.44 11.66 -6.80
CA THR A 33 -6.01 10.76 -7.88
C THR A 33 -5.53 9.43 -7.32
N VAL A 34 -4.71 9.48 -6.26
CA VAL A 34 -4.20 8.30 -5.57
C VAL A 34 -3.75 8.69 -4.17
N LEU A 35 -4.09 7.87 -3.18
CA LEU A 35 -3.58 7.98 -1.82
C LEU A 35 -2.30 7.15 -1.69
N CYS A 36 -1.24 7.72 -1.12
CA CYS A 36 0.02 7.02 -0.87
C CYS A 36 0.33 6.89 0.64
N PRO A 37 -0.42 6.08 1.41
CA PRO A 37 -0.12 5.85 2.81
C PRO A 37 1.24 5.18 3.01
N ASP A 38 1.89 5.48 4.13
CA ASP A 38 3.12 4.80 4.51
C ASP A 38 2.90 3.33 4.91
N ARG A 39 4.01 2.59 5.10
CA ARG A 39 3.98 1.16 5.48
C ARG A 39 3.28 0.89 6.82
N GLY A 40 3.19 1.88 7.71
CA GLY A 40 2.44 1.81 8.96
C GLY A 40 0.95 1.59 8.74
N PHE A 41 0.40 1.96 7.58
CA PHE A 41 -0.99 1.69 7.19
C PHE A 41 -1.18 0.34 6.47
N TYR A 42 -0.14 -0.50 6.37
CA TYR A 42 -0.28 -1.87 5.86
C TYR A 42 -1.07 -2.73 6.87
N SER A 43 -2.40 -2.67 6.80
CA SER A 43 -3.30 -3.47 7.61
C SER A 43 -4.58 -3.80 6.85
N LYS A 44 -5.21 -4.92 7.21
CA LYS A 44 -6.43 -5.39 6.56
C LYS A 44 -7.58 -4.39 6.72
N GLU A 45 -7.68 -3.75 7.89
CA GLU A 45 -8.72 -2.78 8.20
C GLU A 45 -8.60 -1.52 7.32
N ALA A 46 -7.37 -1.03 7.13
CA ALA A 46 -7.11 0.11 6.27
C ALA A 46 -7.43 -0.22 4.80
N PHE A 47 -6.98 -1.37 4.30
CA PHE A 47 -7.27 -1.79 2.93
C PHE A 47 -8.76 -2.03 2.70
N SER A 48 -9.43 -2.73 3.62
CA SER A 48 -10.87 -2.98 3.50
C SER A 48 -11.65 -1.67 3.47
N PHE A 49 -11.33 -0.72 4.36
CA PHE A 49 -11.95 0.60 4.34
C PHE A 49 -11.71 1.32 3.02
N LEU A 50 -10.45 1.44 2.57
CA LEU A 50 -10.12 2.15 1.34
C LEU A 50 -10.76 1.53 0.09
N GLN A 51 -10.84 0.19 0.01
CA GLN A 51 -11.50 -0.49 -1.11
C GLN A 51 -13.02 -0.30 -1.07
N ASN A 52 -13.64 -0.37 0.12
CA ASN A 52 -15.09 -0.15 0.26
C ASN A 52 -15.49 1.29 -0.13
N GLU A 53 -14.65 2.27 0.19
CA GLU A 53 -14.82 3.68 -0.19
C GLU A 53 -14.34 3.96 -1.63
N ASN A 54 -13.91 2.95 -2.38
CA ASN A 54 -13.35 3.06 -3.74
C ASN A 54 -12.21 4.09 -3.87
N VAL A 55 -11.38 4.25 -2.83
CA VAL A 55 -10.26 5.19 -2.82
C VAL A 55 -9.05 4.56 -3.49
N PRO A 56 -8.56 5.10 -4.63
CA PRO A 56 -7.37 4.58 -5.28
C PRO A 56 -6.14 4.76 -4.37
N HIS A 57 -5.32 3.73 -4.21
CA HIS A 57 -4.19 3.79 -3.27
C HIS A 57 -2.98 2.94 -3.65
N ILE A 58 -1.81 3.35 -3.14
CA ILE A 58 -0.53 2.63 -3.21
C ILE A 58 0.08 2.57 -1.81
N VAL A 59 0.26 1.37 -1.26
CA VAL A 59 0.84 1.19 0.10
C VAL A 59 2.03 0.23 0.05
N PRO A 60 3.21 0.57 0.61
CA PRO A 60 4.34 -0.34 0.65
C PRO A 60 4.04 -1.62 1.43
N VAL A 61 4.37 -2.76 0.85
CA VAL A 61 4.12 -4.08 1.43
C VAL A 61 5.02 -4.34 2.64
N ARG A 62 4.43 -4.86 3.73
CA ARG A 62 5.18 -5.46 4.84
C ARG A 62 5.41 -6.94 4.55
N LYS A 63 6.67 -7.33 4.30
CA LYS A 63 7.04 -8.70 3.89
C LYS A 63 6.96 -9.71 5.06
N GLN A 64 5.76 -10.16 5.38
CA GLN A 64 5.50 -11.11 6.46
C GLN A 64 4.73 -12.34 5.96
N GLY A 65 4.99 -13.51 6.55
CA GLY A 65 4.41 -14.77 6.12
C GLY A 65 5.17 -15.47 4.99
N LYS A 66 5.10 -16.80 4.95
CA LYS A 66 5.80 -17.64 3.95
C LYS A 66 5.19 -17.46 2.56
N GLU A 67 3.87 -17.43 2.47
CA GLU A 67 3.12 -17.25 1.23
C GLU A 67 3.47 -15.94 0.53
N LEU A 68 3.32 -14.81 1.23
CA LEU A 68 3.65 -13.50 0.67
C LEU A 68 5.13 -13.43 0.27
N LYS A 69 6.05 -13.97 1.07
CA LYS A 69 7.48 -14.05 0.69
C LYS A 69 7.69 -14.84 -0.60
N ASN A 70 6.92 -15.90 -0.84
CA ASN A 70 6.99 -16.67 -2.08
C ASN A 70 6.43 -15.87 -3.25
N ILE A 71 5.27 -15.23 -3.08
CA ILE A 71 4.65 -14.36 -4.10
C ILE A 71 5.61 -13.24 -4.52
N LEU A 72 6.33 -12.66 -3.57
CA LEU A 72 7.25 -11.54 -3.82
C LEU A 72 8.60 -11.96 -4.42
N ARG A 73 8.93 -13.25 -4.52
CA ARG A 73 10.16 -13.73 -5.17
C ARG A 73 10.03 -13.69 -6.68
N GLY A 74 11.09 -13.31 -7.37
CA GLY A 74 11.10 -13.21 -8.82
C GLY A 74 12.17 -12.24 -9.33
N ASN A 75 12.36 -12.23 -10.64
CA ASN A 75 13.40 -11.48 -11.34
C ASN A 75 12.86 -10.42 -12.31
N HIS A 76 11.54 -10.24 -12.40
CA HIS A 76 10.90 -9.26 -13.27
C HIS A 76 9.75 -8.55 -12.55
N SER A 77 9.53 -7.28 -12.89
CA SER A 77 8.42 -6.49 -12.40
C SER A 77 7.09 -7.07 -12.91
N ARG A 78 6.09 -7.16 -12.04
CA ARG A 78 4.81 -7.82 -12.34
C ARG A 78 3.72 -7.44 -11.36
N TYR A 79 2.49 -7.82 -11.69
CA TYR A 79 1.39 -7.89 -10.75
C TYR A 79 1.23 -9.30 -10.17
N ALA A 80 0.73 -9.39 -8.95
CA ALA A 80 0.33 -10.65 -8.33
C ALA A 80 -0.91 -10.44 -7.46
N GLN A 81 -1.72 -11.49 -7.31
CA GLN A 81 -2.83 -11.49 -6.36
C GLN A 81 -2.36 -12.07 -5.02
N TYR A 82 -2.85 -11.50 -3.93
CA TYR A 82 -2.58 -11.96 -2.57
C TYR A 82 -3.85 -11.85 -1.72
N THR A 83 -4.16 -12.92 -0.98
CA THR A 83 -5.28 -12.92 -0.06
C THR A 83 -4.78 -12.67 1.36
N MET A 84 -5.13 -11.52 1.92
CA MET A 84 -4.85 -11.19 3.30
C MET A 84 -5.89 -11.82 4.23
N MET A 85 -5.48 -12.87 4.93
CA MET A 85 -6.32 -13.56 5.91
C MET A 85 -6.54 -12.69 7.16
N GLY A 86 -7.70 -12.85 7.81
CA GLY A 86 -7.97 -12.28 9.13
C GLY A 86 -9.20 -12.94 9.76
N THR A 87 -9.70 -12.38 10.86
CA THR A 87 -10.73 -13.03 11.70
C THR A 87 -12.13 -13.07 11.09
N VAL A 88 -12.50 -12.09 10.26
CA VAL A 88 -13.82 -12.00 9.64
C VAL A 88 -13.81 -12.64 8.24
N GLU A 89 -13.39 -11.91 7.21
CA GLU A 89 -13.39 -12.41 5.82
C GLU A 89 -12.05 -12.18 5.12
N PRO A 90 -11.53 -13.12 4.30
CA PRO A 90 -10.31 -12.89 3.54
C PRO A 90 -10.41 -11.66 2.62
N LEU A 91 -9.35 -10.87 2.53
CA LEU A 91 -9.31 -9.68 1.68
C LEU A 91 -8.40 -9.90 0.47
N ALA A 92 -8.95 -9.77 -0.73
CA ALA A 92 -8.17 -9.85 -1.96
C ALA A 92 -7.40 -8.54 -2.20
N LEU A 93 -6.10 -8.66 -2.44
CA LEU A 93 -5.19 -7.54 -2.70
C LEU A 93 -4.44 -7.77 -4.00
N THR A 94 -4.35 -6.71 -4.80
CA THR A 94 -3.44 -6.68 -5.95
C THR A 94 -2.10 -6.10 -5.51
N LEU A 95 -1.01 -6.82 -5.80
CA LEU A 95 0.35 -6.41 -5.52
C LEU A 95 1.02 -5.97 -6.82
N ALA A 96 1.59 -4.77 -6.84
CA ALA A 96 2.54 -4.34 -7.85
C ALA A 96 3.96 -4.56 -7.31
N ILE A 97 4.77 -5.30 -8.07
CA ILE A 97 6.14 -5.67 -7.71
C ILE A 97 7.09 -5.03 -8.72
N ASP A 98 7.95 -4.14 -8.24
CA ASP A 98 9.08 -3.61 -9.01
C ASP A 98 10.36 -4.35 -8.66
N VAL A 99 11.13 -4.76 -9.67
CA VAL A 99 12.39 -5.48 -9.49
C VAL A 99 13.54 -4.60 -9.92
N GLN A 100 14.32 -4.14 -8.94
CA GLN A 100 15.49 -3.30 -9.16
C GLN A 100 16.77 -4.14 -9.07
N TYR A 101 17.60 -4.05 -10.10
CA TYR A 101 18.92 -4.67 -10.11
C TYR A 101 19.89 -3.78 -9.34
N LEU A 102 20.54 -4.33 -8.31
CA LEU A 102 21.41 -3.55 -7.45
C LEU A 102 22.74 -3.18 -8.10
N GLN A 103 23.19 -3.89 -9.15
CA GLN A 103 24.42 -3.58 -9.92
C GLN A 103 25.64 -3.19 -9.04
N GLY A 104 25.81 -3.79 -7.86
CA GLY A 104 26.91 -3.47 -6.94
C GLY A 104 26.70 -2.24 -6.06
N ARG A 105 25.56 -1.55 -6.14
CA ARG A 105 25.17 -0.46 -5.22
C ARG A 105 25.24 -0.96 -3.78
N ASN A 106 25.89 -0.20 -2.91
CA ASN A 106 26.13 -0.55 -1.51
C ASN A 106 26.81 -1.92 -1.31
N LYS A 107 27.68 -2.35 -2.25
CA LYS A 107 28.37 -3.66 -2.24
C LYS A 107 27.42 -4.87 -2.27
N LYS A 108 26.17 -4.68 -2.69
CA LYS A 108 25.17 -5.74 -2.80
C LYS A 108 24.93 -6.07 -4.27
N PHE A 109 24.95 -7.37 -4.57
CA PHE A 109 24.63 -7.93 -5.88
C PHE A 109 23.27 -8.61 -5.83
N GLY A 110 22.59 -8.67 -6.98
CA GLY A 110 21.26 -9.28 -7.13
C GLY A 110 20.12 -8.26 -7.20
N ASN A 111 18.90 -8.76 -6.97
CA ASN A 111 17.67 -8.01 -7.21
C ASN A 111 16.99 -7.62 -5.90
N VAL A 112 16.41 -6.43 -5.88
CA VAL A 112 15.48 -5.98 -4.83
C VAL A 112 14.09 -5.91 -5.39
N ASN A 113 13.19 -6.67 -4.78
CA ASN A 113 11.77 -6.63 -5.10
C ASN A 113 11.12 -5.59 -4.18
N LEU A 114 10.83 -4.41 -4.71
CA LEU A 114 9.96 -3.43 -4.09
C LEU A 114 8.52 -3.84 -4.38
N SER A 115 7.63 -3.70 -3.40
CA SER A 115 6.30 -4.27 -3.51
C SER A 115 5.29 -3.36 -2.83
N TYR A 116 4.17 -3.16 -3.50
CA TYR A 116 3.11 -2.25 -3.10
C TYR A 116 1.76 -2.93 -3.26
N VAL A 117 0.86 -2.72 -2.31
CA VAL A 117 -0.57 -2.97 -2.51
C VAL A 117 -1.11 -1.83 -3.34
N VAL A 118 -1.85 -2.17 -4.39
CA VAL A 118 -2.41 -1.19 -5.33
C VAL A 118 -3.88 -1.48 -5.57
N TYR A 119 -4.68 -0.43 -5.71
CA TYR A 119 -6.11 -0.51 -5.96
C TYR A 119 -6.60 0.72 -6.74
N GLY A 120 -7.56 0.53 -7.65
CA GLY A 120 -8.22 1.60 -8.38
C GLY A 120 -7.33 2.37 -9.37
N ILE A 121 -6.15 1.85 -9.70
CA ILE A 121 -5.18 2.50 -10.61
C ILE A 121 -4.60 1.51 -11.61
N ASP A 122 -4.34 1.98 -12.83
CA ASP A 122 -3.45 1.33 -13.79
C ASP A 122 -2.06 1.96 -13.65
N TRP A 123 -1.14 1.25 -12.97
CA TRP A 123 0.15 1.81 -12.56
C TRP A 123 1.32 0.88 -12.87
N ASN A 124 2.17 1.27 -13.81
CA ASN A 124 3.35 0.48 -14.12
C ASN A 124 4.47 0.68 -13.05
N PRO A 125 4.86 -0.39 -12.32
CA PRO A 125 5.78 -0.29 -11.18
C PRO A 125 7.20 0.23 -11.49
N ARG A 126 7.58 0.42 -12.76
CA ARG A 126 8.92 0.91 -13.16
C ARG A 126 9.15 2.42 -13.02
N ARG A 127 8.10 3.22 -12.82
CA ARG A 127 8.22 4.69 -12.70
C ARG A 127 7.96 5.13 -11.25
N VAL A 128 9.04 5.29 -10.49
CA VAL A 128 9.12 6.14 -9.29
C VAL A 128 10.38 6.99 -9.39
#